data_AF-A0A8T6YBC6-F1
#
_entry.id   AF-A0A8T6YBC6-F1
#
_cell.length_a   1.000
_cell.length_b   1.000
_cell.length_c   1.000
_cell.angle_alpha   90.00
_cell.angle_beta   90.00
_cell.angle_gamma   90.00
#
_symmetry.space_group_name_H-M   'P 1'
#
loop_
_entity.id
_entity.type
_entity.pdbx_description
1 polymer ?
#
loop_
_entity_poly.entity_id
_entity_poly.type
_entity_poly.pdbx_seq_one_letter_code
_entity_poly.pdbx_strand_id
1 'polypeptide(L)' 'MAKIMHVQTVLVVEDLEALKVKTGESSTKDALAKAVHHFLDCEYTHVEDMWAKKLEKVVNRKKETS' A
#
# COMPACT_ATOMS: atom_id res chain seq x y z
N MET A 1 19.84 19.43 0.57
CA MET A 1 20.35 18.08 0.93
C MET A 1 19.30 17.42 1.79
N ALA A 2 18.69 16.32 1.36
CA ALA A 2 17.72 15.61 2.19
C ALA A 2 18.48 14.88 3.31
N LYS A 3 18.07 15.09 4.56
CA LYS A 3 18.65 14.39 5.71
C LYS A 3 18.17 12.93 5.64
N ILE A 4 19.06 12.01 5.29
CA ILE A 4 18.73 10.59 5.20
C ILE A 4 18.61 10.05 6.63
N MET A 5 17.40 9.60 7.00
CA MET A 5 17.12 8.98 8.28
C MET A 5 16.98 7.48 8.07
N HIS A 6 17.87 6.69 8.69
CA HIS A 6 17.78 5.23 8.68
C HIS A 6 16.93 4.78 9.86
N VAL A 7 15.88 4.00 9.59
CA VAL A 7 14.97 3.47 10.61
C VAL A 7 15.05 1.96 10.57
N GLN A 8 15.17 1.34 11.73
CA GLN A 8 15.16 -0.11 11.89
C GLN A 8 13.93 -0.51 12.72
N THR A 9 13.17 -1.47 12.22
CA THR A 9 11.99 -2.01 12.90
C THR A 9 11.99 -3.53 12.78
N VAL A 10 11.43 -4.20 13.78
CA VAL A 10 11.23 -5.65 13.75
C VAL A 10 9.88 -5.92 13.08
N LEU A 11 9.90 -6.75 12.05
CA LEU A 11 8.72 -7.18 11.31
C LEU A 11 8.67 -8.70 11.28
N VAL A 12 7.46 -9.25 11.25
CA VAL A 12 7.24 -10.70 11.15
C VAL A 12 7.64 -11.16 9.75
N VAL A 13 8.33 -12.29 9.67
CA VAL A 13 8.83 -12.83 8.39
C VAL A 13 7.68 -13.16 7.44
N GLU A 14 6.59 -13.72 7.95
CA GLU A 14 5.40 -14.06 7.18
C GLU A 14 4.78 -12.83 6.52
N ASP A 15 4.72 -11.70 7.23
CA ASP A 15 4.21 -10.44 6.68
C ASP A 15 5.12 -9.90 5.57
N LEU A 16 6.44 -10.06 5.71
CA LEU A 16 7.40 -9.64 4.68
C LEU A 16 7.29 -10.52 3.42
N GLU A 17 7.09 -11.82 3.57
CA GLU A 17 6.87 -12.73 2.43
C GLU A 17 5.53 -12.43 1.74
N ALA A 18 4.46 -12.24 2.51
CA ALA A 18 3.17 -11.84 1.97
C ALA A 18 3.25 -10.49 1.25
N LEU A 19 4.03 -9.54 1.79
CA LEU A 19 4.26 -8.25 1.14
C LEU A 19 4.98 -8.41 -0.20
N LYS A 20 6.06 -9.19 -0.24
CA LYS A 20 6.82 -9.49 -1.46
C LYS A 20 5.94 -10.08 -2.57
N VAL A 21 5.10 -11.05 -2.21
CA VAL A 21 4.15 -11.66 -3.16
C VAL A 21 3.15 -10.62 -3.68
N LYS A 22 2.60 -9.77 -2.79
CA LYS A 22 1.66 -8.70 -3.19
C LYS A 22 2.32 -7.63 -4.08
N THR A 23 3.57 -7.28 -3.80
CA THR A 23 4.29 -6.25 -4.56
C THR A 23 4.94 -6.78 -5.83
N GLY A 24 5.14 -8.09 -5.94
CA GLY A 24 5.89 -8.75 -7.01
C GLY A 24 7.40 -8.59 -6.88
N GLU A 25 7.91 -8.24 -5.69
CA GLU A 25 9.31 -7.91 -5.47
C GLU A 25 10.03 -9.04 -4.71
N SER A 26 11.27 -9.35 -5.07
CA SER A 26 12.09 -10.37 -4.37
C SER A 26 12.83 -9.82 -3.16
N SER A 27 13.16 -8.52 -3.22
CA SER A 27 13.91 -7.78 -2.22
C SER A 27 12.98 -7.20 -1.17
N THR A 28 13.30 -7.40 0.11
CA THR A 28 12.54 -6.86 1.24
C THR A 28 12.54 -5.33 1.23
N LYS A 29 13.67 -4.72 0.83
CA LYS A 29 13.82 -3.27 0.75
C LYS A 29 12.87 -2.67 -0.29
N ASP A 30 12.79 -3.29 -1.46
CA ASP A 30 12.00 -2.76 -2.58
C ASP A 30 10.50 -2.98 -2.34
N ALA A 31 10.13 -4.14 -1.77
CA ALA A 31 8.77 -4.41 -1.32
C ALA A 31 8.30 -3.37 -0.28
N LEU A 32 9.12 -3.08 0.72
CA LEU A 32 8.82 -2.07 1.75
C LEU A 32 8.75 -0.66 1.17
N ALA A 33 9.70 -0.27 0.32
CA ALA A 33 9.70 1.05 -0.31
C ALA A 33 8.41 1.27 -1.09
N LYS A 34 8.02 0.30 -1.93
CA LYS A 34 6.78 0.36 -2.72
C LYS A 34 5.53 0.44 -1.83
N ALA A 35 5.50 -0.30 -0.73
CA ALA A 35 4.40 -0.26 0.23
C ALA A 35 4.28 1.10 0.93
N VAL A 36 5.41 1.67 1.36
CA VAL A 36 5.46 3.00 2.00
C VAL A 36 5.07 4.09 1.00
N HIS A 37 5.61 4.06 -0.22
CA HIS A 37 5.20 5.00 -1.27
C HIS A 37 3.72 4.90 -1.56
N HIS A 38 3.19 3.67 -1.70
CA HIS A 38 1.76 3.47 -1.88
C HIS A 38 0.94 4.04 -0.72
N PHE A 39 1.35 3.82 0.53
CA PHE A 39 0.67 4.36 1.70
C PHE A 39 0.63 5.89 1.71
N LEU A 40 1.76 6.54 1.36
CA LEU A 40 1.88 8.00 1.31
C LEU A 40 1.06 8.62 0.17
N ASP A 41 1.00 7.96 -0.99
CA ASP A 41 0.27 8.45 -2.17
C ASP A 41 -1.22 8.06 -2.18
N CYS A 42 -1.64 7.13 -1.32
CA CYS A 42 -3.02 6.63 -1.34
C CYS A 42 -4.00 7.72 -0.87
N GLU A 43 -4.87 8.16 -1.78
CA GLU A 43 -5.95 9.11 -1.51
C GLU A 43 -6.93 8.67 -0.40
N TYR A 44 -6.83 7.41 0.01
CA TYR A 44 -7.73 6.82 0.98
C TYR A 44 -7.08 6.64 2.37
N THR A 45 -5.75 6.71 2.55
CA THR A 45 -5.11 6.35 3.85
C THR A 45 -5.47 7.24 5.03
N HIS A 46 -6.03 8.44 4.78
CA HIS A 46 -6.48 9.38 5.81
C HIS A 46 -8.00 9.49 5.92
N VAL A 47 -8.76 8.57 5.28
CA VAL A 47 -10.22 8.57 5.33
C VAL A 47 -10.68 7.45 6.26
N GLU A 48 -11.42 7.78 7.32
CA GLU A 48 -11.94 6.80 8.30
C GLU A 48 -12.71 5.65 7.62
N ASP A 49 -13.41 5.95 6.52
CA ASP A 49 -14.19 4.98 5.71
C ASP A 49 -13.54 4.62 4.37
N MET A 50 -12.24 4.37 4.41
CA MET A 50 -11.40 3.75 3.38
C MET A 50 -12.12 2.72 2.49
N TRP A 51 -12.80 1.77 3.13
CA TRP A 51 -13.48 0.65 2.49
C TRP A 51 -14.77 1.07 1.76
N ALA A 52 -15.52 2.02 2.33
CA ALA A 52 -16.76 2.52 1.74
C ALA A 52 -16.47 3.28 0.45
N LYS A 53 -15.49 4.20 0.44
CA LYS A 53 -15.10 4.94 -0.77
C LYS A 53 -14.59 4.03 -1.89
N LYS A 54 -13.86 2.96 -1.53
CA LYS A 54 -13.40 1.97 -2.50
C LYS A 54 -14.56 1.18 -3.10
N LEU A 55 -15.55 0.80 -2.29
CA LEU A 55 -16.77 0.14 -2.73
C LEU A 55 -17.61 1.03 -3.66
N GLU A 56 -17.80 2.31 -3.32
CA GLU A 56 -18.53 3.27 -4.15
C GLU A 56 -17.91 3.39 -5.55
N LYS A 57 -16.57 3.52 -5.64
CA LYS A 57 -15.86 3.62 -6.92
C LYS A 57 -16.05 2.37 -7.80
N VAL A 58 -16.07 1.18 -7.18
CA VAL A 58 -16.32 -0.09 -7.88
C VAL A 58 -17.77 -0.21 -8.37
N VAL A 59 -18.74 0.20 -7.54
CA VAL A 59 -20.17 0.20 -7.89
C VAL A 59 -20.45 1.18 -9.03
N ASN A 60 -19.87 2.38 -8.99
CA ASN A 60 -20.11 3.40 -10.02
C ASN A 60 -19.57 2.95 -11.39
N ARG A 61 -18.37 2.34 -11.41
CA ARG A 61 -17.76 1.79 -12.63
C ARG A 61 -18.62 0.70 -13.28
N LYS A 62 -19.32 -0.11 -12.48
CA LYS A 62 -20.24 -1.15 -12.97
C LYS A 62 -21.53 -0.56 -13.57
N LYS A 63 -21.99 0.59 -13.10
CA LYS A 63 -23.19 1.27 -13.66
C LYS A 63 -22.91 1.93 -15.02
N GLU A 64 -21.68 2.38 -15.26
CA GLU A 64 -21.28 3.00 -16.54
C GLU A 64 -21.08 1.98 -17.68
N THR A 65 -20.91 0.70 -17.35
CA THR A 65 -20.66 -0.38 -18.33
C THR A 65 -21.91 -1.22 -18.62
N SER A 66 -23.08 -0.83 -18.07
CA SER A 66 -24.32 -1.60 -18.12
C SER A 66 -25.44 -0.87 -18.83
#